data_AF-A0A8T3N726-F1
#
_entry.id   AF-A0A8T3N726-F1
#
_cell.length_a   1.000
_cell.length_b   1.000
_cell.length_c   1.000
_cell.angle_alpha   90.00
_cell.angle_beta   90.00
_cell.angle_gamma   90.00
#
_symmetry.space_group_name_H-M   'P 1'
#
loop_
_entity.id
_entity.type
_entity.pdbx_description
1 polymer ?
#
loop_
_entity_poly.entity_id
_entity_poly.type
_entity_poly.pdbx_seq_one_letter_code
_entity_poly.pdbx_strand_id
1 'polypeptide(L)'
;MHSNSGRVPGSRRSGRGSYWLQRRFGVAMTLAVAVIFPFPVVAAERVRFADIEYIGSAEFAMGSKFAGTGIGGLSGVTYDARSNLYYVLSDDRSEIDPARLYSATIDVADGALRGNR
;
A
#
# COMPACT_ATOMS: atom_id res chain seq x y z
N MET A 1 11.19 -88.34 -4.69
CA MET A 1 10.71 -89.12 -3.52
C MET A 1 11.40 -88.61 -2.27
N HIS A 2 10.72 -87.81 -1.45
CA HIS A 2 10.66 -88.03 0.00
C HIS A 2 9.54 -87.18 0.56
N SER A 3 8.50 -87.89 0.99
CA SER A 3 7.35 -87.43 1.74
C SER A 3 7.79 -86.94 3.12
N ASN A 4 7.15 -85.90 3.66
CA ASN A 4 6.60 -86.08 5.00
C ASN A 4 5.40 -85.16 5.26
N SER A 5 4.34 -85.78 5.72
CA SER A 5 3.04 -85.24 6.11
C SER A 5 2.93 -85.18 7.63
N GLY A 6 2.37 -84.09 8.18
CA GLY A 6 2.00 -84.05 9.60
C GLY A 6 0.98 -82.93 9.87
N ARG A 7 -0.20 -83.33 10.36
CA ARG A 7 -1.40 -82.50 10.58
C ARG A 7 -1.44 -81.98 12.04
N VAL A 8 -1.67 -80.66 12.22
CA VAL A 8 -2.55 -79.87 13.15
C VAL A 8 -3.03 -80.58 14.47
N PRO A 9 -3.15 -79.97 15.70
CA PRO A 9 -3.80 -78.67 15.99
C PRO A 9 -3.46 -77.84 17.27
N GLY A 10 -3.78 -76.54 17.22
CA GLY A 10 -4.63 -75.88 18.22
C GLY A 10 -4.00 -75.21 19.45
N SER A 11 -4.21 -73.89 19.57
CA SER A 11 -4.93 -73.37 20.72
C SER A 11 -5.72 -72.12 20.32
N ARG A 12 -7.04 -72.20 20.48
CA ARG A 12 -7.93 -71.03 20.50
C ARG A 12 -7.64 -70.27 21.78
N ARG A 13 -7.45 -68.96 21.69
CA ARG A 13 -7.98 -68.08 22.73
C ARG A 13 -8.45 -66.76 22.14
N SER A 14 -9.76 -66.68 22.07
CA SER A 14 -10.57 -65.47 21.97
C SER A 14 -10.20 -64.47 23.05
N GLY A 15 -10.04 -63.21 22.64
CA GLY A 15 -9.92 -62.07 23.53
C GLY A 15 -10.48 -60.83 22.85
N ARG A 16 -11.81 -60.71 22.87
CA ARG A 16 -12.50 -59.45 22.60
C ARG A 16 -12.04 -58.43 23.66
N GLY A 17 -11.48 -57.33 23.23
CA GLY A 17 -11.18 -56.16 24.07
C GLY A 17 -11.26 -54.89 23.23
N SER A 18 -12.47 -54.34 23.11
CA SER A 18 -12.84 -53.03 23.67
C SER A 18 -12.20 -51.82 22.95
N TYR A 19 -12.64 -51.59 21.70
CA TYR A 19 -12.59 -50.29 21.03
C TYR A 19 -13.59 -49.31 21.67
N TRP A 20 -13.32 -48.83 22.89
CA TRP A 20 -14.20 -47.87 23.57
C TRP A 20 -13.49 -46.72 24.29
N LEU A 21 -12.24 -46.40 23.96
CA LEU A 21 -11.60 -45.22 24.55
C LEU A 21 -10.66 -44.47 23.62
N GLN A 22 -11.11 -44.18 22.40
CA GLN A 22 -10.46 -43.18 21.54
C GLN A 22 -11.48 -42.21 20.94
N ARG A 23 -12.21 -41.50 21.80
CA ARG A 23 -13.04 -40.37 21.38
C ARG A 23 -12.99 -39.21 22.40
N ARG A 24 -11.83 -38.76 22.89
CA ARG A 24 -11.73 -37.52 23.71
C ARG A 24 -10.40 -36.73 23.72
N PHE A 25 -9.46 -36.90 22.77
CA PHE A 25 -8.14 -36.22 22.86
C PHE A 25 -7.60 -35.59 21.57
N GLY A 26 -8.45 -35.20 20.61
CA GLY A 26 -8.01 -34.66 19.31
C GLY A 26 -8.18 -33.15 19.08
N VAL A 27 -8.68 -32.38 20.05
CA VAL A 27 -8.95 -30.93 19.87
C VAL A 27 -8.05 -30.04 20.74
N ALA A 28 -7.37 -30.60 21.75
CA ALA A 28 -6.51 -29.82 22.65
C ALA A 28 -5.11 -29.51 22.09
N MET A 29 -4.67 -30.18 21.01
CA MET A 29 -3.30 -30.07 20.48
C MET A 29 -3.16 -29.07 19.31
N THR A 30 -4.19 -28.29 18.99
CA THR A 30 -4.11 -27.23 17.96
C THR A 30 -3.99 -25.84 18.56
N LEU A 31 -4.30 -25.65 19.84
CA LEU A 31 -4.23 -24.34 20.52
C LEU A 31 -2.86 -24.04 21.15
N ALA A 32 -1.98 -25.04 21.30
CA ALA A 32 -0.68 -24.85 21.98
C ALA A 32 0.43 -24.29 21.07
N VAL A 33 0.30 -24.34 19.74
CA VAL A 33 1.37 -23.93 18.81
C VAL A 33 1.40 -22.41 18.59
N ALA A 34 0.29 -21.71 18.77
CA ALA A 34 0.21 -20.25 18.55
C ALA A 34 0.87 -19.40 19.64
N VAL A 35 1.28 -19.99 20.77
CA VAL A 35 1.88 -19.26 21.90
C VAL A 35 3.41 -19.20 21.83
N ILE A 36 4.06 -20.11 21.08
CA ILE A 36 5.52 -20.30 21.16
C ILE A 36 6.28 -19.65 19.98
N PHE A 37 5.60 -19.30 18.89
CA PHE A 37 6.20 -18.51 17.81
C PHE A 37 5.91 -17.03 18.04
N PRO A 38 6.84 -16.22 18.60
CA PRO A 38 6.70 -14.78 18.54
C PRO A 38 6.79 -14.40 17.05
N PHE A 39 5.66 -14.04 16.45
CA PHE A 39 5.70 -13.30 15.20
C PHE A 39 6.44 -12.00 15.51
N PRO A 40 7.58 -11.71 14.85
CA PRO A 40 8.19 -10.39 14.99
C PRO A 40 7.18 -9.37 14.46
N VAL A 41 6.59 -8.59 15.37
CA VAL A 41 5.88 -7.37 14.98
C VAL A 41 6.96 -6.41 14.51
N VAL A 42 7.22 -6.39 13.21
CA VAL A 42 8.06 -5.37 12.60
C VAL A 42 7.30 -4.06 12.76
N ALA A 43 7.84 -3.14 13.56
CA ALA A 43 7.28 -1.80 13.66
C ALA A 43 7.40 -1.12 12.28
N ALA A 44 6.27 -0.64 11.76
CA ALA A 44 6.29 0.15 10.53
C ALA A 44 7.14 1.40 10.77
N GLU A 45 8.16 1.61 9.94
CA GLU A 45 8.92 2.84 9.93
C GLU A 45 7.97 3.98 9.56
N ARG A 46 7.78 4.92 10.49
CA ARG A 46 7.02 6.13 10.19
C ARG A 46 7.93 7.06 9.42
N VAL A 47 7.70 7.16 8.10
CA VAL A 47 8.23 8.27 7.31
C VAL A 47 7.77 9.57 7.97
N ARG A 48 8.72 10.31 8.53
CA ARG A 48 8.51 11.67 8.99
C ARG A 48 8.66 12.55 7.76
N PHE A 49 7.59 13.23 7.39
CA PHE A 49 7.70 14.31 6.41
C PHE A 49 8.56 15.41 7.04
N ALA A 50 9.39 16.05 6.21
CA ALA A 50 10.07 17.28 6.62
C ALA A 50 9.02 18.30 7.09
N ASP A 51 9.41 19.16 8.04
CA ASP A 51 8.58 20.29 8.42
C ASP A 51 8.22 21.11 7.18
N ILE A 52 6.96 21.54 7.08
CA ILE A 52 6.49 22.36 5.97
C ILE A 52 6.91 23.80 6.24
N GLU A 53 7.77 24.34 5.38
CA GLU A 53 8.16 25.75 5.41
C GLU A 53 7.41 26.53 4.34
N TYR A 54 6.80 27.65 4.74
CA TYR A 54 6.18 28.58 3.81
C TYR A 54 7.25 29.49 3.22
N ILE A 55 7.55 29.31 1.92
CA ILE A 55 8.60 30.07 1.22
C ILE A 55 8.08 31.32 0.49
N GLY A 56 6.76 31.50 0.36
CA GLY A 56 6.15 32.70 -0.23
C GLY A 56 4.92 32.41 -1.11
N SER A 57 4.32 33.47 -1.65
CA SER A 57 3.17 33.41 -2.56
C SER A 57 3.29 34.46 -3.67
N ALA A 58 2.68 34.15 -4.81
CA ALA A 58 2.43 35.09 -5.90
C ALA A 58 0.95 34.98 -6.28
N GLU A 59 0.29 36.14 -6.37
CA GLU A 59 -1.13 36.22 -6.67
C GLU A 59 -1.35 37.05 -7.93
N PHE A 60 -2.29 36.61 -8.76
CA PHE A 60 -2.75 37.38 -9.91
C PHE A 60 -3.98 38.19 -9.50
N ALA A 61 -4.05 39.45 -9.94
CA ALA A 61 -5.26 40.25 -9.75
C ALA A 61 -6.48 39.54 -10.36
N MET A 62 -7.65 39.70 -9.73
CA MET A 62 -8.87 39.11 -10.26
C MET A 62 -9.11 39.57 -11.71
N GLY A 63 -9.45 38.62 -12.58
CA GLY A 63 -9.67 38.89 -14.01
C GLY A 63 -8.39 39.07 -14.83
N SER A 64 -7.21 38.78 -14.27
CA SER A 64 -5.95 38.72 -15.02
C SER A 64 -6.10 37.81 -16.23
N LYS A 65 -5.53 38.22 -17.36
CA LYS A 65 -5.58 37.47 -18.61
C LYS A 65 -4.19 37.14 -19.13
N PHE A 66 -4.06 35.98 -19.74
CA PHE A 66 -2.88 35.56 -20.48
C PHE A 66 -3.29 34.81 -21.74
N ALA A 67 -2.63 35.13 -22.85
CA ALA A 67 -2.91 34.53 -24.16
C ALA A 67 -4.41 34.54 -24.54
N GLY A 68 -5.14 35.60 -24.17
CA GLY A 68 -6.57 35.76 -24.48
C GLY A 68 -7.54 35.08 -23.50
N THR A 69 -7.06 34.23 -22.61
CA THR A 69 -7.87 33.53 -21.58
C THR A 69 -7.69 34.15 -20.19
N GLY A 70 -8.66 33.98 -19.30
CA GLY A 70 -8.51 34.30 -17.88
C GLY A 70 -7.54 33.34 -17.18
N ILE A 71 -6.61 33.90 -16.42
CA ILE A 71 -5.79 33.14 -15.47
C ILE A 71 -6.69 32.78 -14.28
N GLY A 72 -7.15 31.53 -14.21
CA GLY A 72 -8.14 31.09 -13.23
C GLY A 72 -8.33 29.57 -13.21
N GLY A 73 -8.98 29.08 -12.16
CA GLY A 73 -9.20 27.63 -11.97
C GLY A 73 -7.91 26.83 -11.80
N LEU A 74 -6.80 27.46 -11.42
CA LEU A 74 -5.51 26.77 -11.32
C LEU A 74 -5.54 25.77 -10.15
N SER A 75 -5.54 24.48 -10.44
CA SER A 75 -5.70 23.42 -9.43
C SER A 75 -4.70 22.27 -9.55
N GLY A 76 -4.03 22.16 -10.70
CA GLY A 76 -2.99 21.17 -10.95
C GLY A 76 -1.66 21.83 -11.31
N VAL A 77 -0.57 21.31 -10.77
CA VAL A 77 0.80 21.74 -11.11
C VAL A 77 1.73 20.53 -11.16
N THR A 78 2.61 20.51 -12.15
CA THR A 78 3.73 19.56 -12.24
C THR A 78 4.99 20.28 -12.67
N TYR A 79 6.15 19.74 -12.33
CA TYR A 79 7.45 20.27 -12.70
C TYR A 79 8.15 19.34 -13.69
N ASP A 80 8.57 19.90 -14.83
CA ASP A 80 9.44 19.23 -15.78
C ASP A 80 10.89 19.73 -15.61
N ALA A 81 11.71 18.87 -15.00
CA ALA A 81 13.12 19.15 -14.76
C ALA A 81 13.96 19.27 -16.04
N ARG A 82 13.51 18.68 -17.17
CA ARG A 82 14.25 18.74 -18.45
C ARG A 82 14.16 20.12 -19.08
N SER A 83 12.98 20.74 -19.02
CA SER A 83 12.74 22.08 -19.53
C SER A 83 12.88 23.18 -18.47
N ASN A 84 13.01 22.80 -17.19
CA ASN A 84 12.95 23.70 -16.04
C ASN A 84 11.67 24.56 -16.04
N LEU A 85 10.52 23.91 -16.25
CA LEU A 85 9.21 24.57 -16.31
C LEU A 85 8.20 23.88 -15.41
N TYR A 86 7.29 24.69 -14.88
CA TYR A 86 6.07 24.20 -14.27
C TYR A 86 4.96 24.22 -15.30
N TYR A 87 4.21 23.13 -15.38
CA TYR A 87 2.96 23.07 -16.14
C TYR A 87 1.79 23.17 -15.17
N VAL A 88 0.92 24.16 -15.38
CA VAL A 88 -0.22 24.45 -14.52
C VAL A 88 -1.51 24.25 -15.30
N LEU A 89 -2.43 23.46 -14.75
CA LEU A 89 -3.70 23.11 -15.37
C LEU A 89 -4.84 23.89 -14.74
N SER A 90 -5.76 24.36 -15.59
CA SER A 90 -7.05 24.90 -15.14
C SER A 90 -8.08 23.76 -14.96
N ASP A 91 -8.83 23.77 -13.86
CA ASP A 91 -10.00 22.90 -13.62
C ASP A 91 -11.29 23.38 -14.26
N ASP A 92 -11.28 24.56 -14.86
CA ASP A 92 -12.36 25.06 -15.67
C ASP A 92 -12.70 24.02 -16.74
N ARG A 93 -13.91 23.45 -16.65
CA ARG A 93 -14.42 22.42 -17.58
C ARG A 93 -14.80 23.00 -18.94
N SER A 94 -14.20 24.12 -19.30
CA SER A 94 -14.59 24.99 -20.41
C SER A 94 -15.94 25.66 -20.22
N GLU A 95 -16.27 26.00 -18.97
CA GLU A 95 -17.46 26.80 -18.64
C GLU A 95 -17.22 28.29 -18.90
N ILE A 96 -15.99 28.78 -18.65
CA ILE A 96 -15.63 30.19 -18.84
C ILE A 96 -14.72 30.37 -20.07
N ASP A 97 -13.60 29.65 -20.12
CA ASP A 97 -12.63 29.69 -21.23
C ASP A 97 -12.27 28.26 -21.65
N PRO A 98 -11.79 28.01 -22.89
CA PRO A 98 -11.36 26.67 -23.31
C PRO A 98 -10.38 26.02 -22.32
N ALA A 99 -10.43 24.69 -22.23
CA ALA A 99 -9.49 23.89 -21.45
C ALA A 99 -8.05 24.27 -21.81
N ARG A 100 -7.22 24.53 -20.79
CA ARG A 100 -5.93 25.18 -20.97
C ARG A 100 -4.89 24.72 -19.95
N LEU A 101 -3.65 24.74 -20.41
CA LEU A 101 -2.45 24.47 -19.65
C LEU A 101 -1.49 25.63 -19.85
N TYR A 102 -0.88 26.10 -18.75
CA TYR A 102 0.11 27.17 -18.76
C TYR A 102 1.49 26.58 -18.50
N SER A 103 2.51 27.15 -19.14
CA SER A 103 3.90 26.98 -18.73
C SER A 103 4.31 28.18 -17.87
N ALA A 104 4.93 27.92 -16.72
CA ALA A 104 5.41 28.94 -15.80
C ALA A 104 6.85 28.64 -15.36
N THR A 105 7.58 29.70 -15.06
CA THR A 105 8.85 29.62 -14.35
C THR A 105 8.62 30.17 -12.95
N ILE A 106 9.13 29.45 -11.94
CA ILE A 106 9.06 29.88 -10.54
C ILE A 106 10.51 29.93 -10.04
N ASP A 107 10.99 31.12 -9.71
CA ASP A 107 12.33 31.31 -9.15
C ASP A 107 12.25 31.27 -7.62
N VAL A 108 12.88 30.24 -7.06
CA VAL A 108 13.03 30.01 -5.61
C VAL A 108 14.47 29.61 -5.28
N ALA A 109 15.43 30.04 -6.10
CA ALA A 109 16.83 29.61 -5.97
C ALA A 109 17.47 30.02 -4.63
N ASP A 110 16.96 31.06 -3.98
CA ASP A 110 17.39 31.54 -2.66
C ASP A 110 16.55 30.96 -1.50
N GLY A 111 15.69 29.99 -1.77
CA GLY A 111 14.79 29.38 -0.79
C GLY A 111 13.53 30.19 -0.50
N ALA A 112 13.27 31.29 -1.24
CA ALA A 112 12.08 32.10 -1.07
C ALA A 112 11.41 32.40 -2.42
N LEU A 113 10.09 32.42 -2.44
CA LEU A 113 9.32 32.92 -3.58
C LEU A 113 9.16 34.42 -3.43
N ARG A 114 9.92 35.17 -4.22
CA ARG A 114 9.82 36.63 -4.26
C ARG A 114 8.81 37.03 -5.31
N GLY A 115 7.69 37.62 -4.89
CA GLY A 115 6.74 38.22 -5.82
C GLY A 115 7.44 39.28 -6.68
N ASN A 116 7.26 39.21 -8.00
CA ASN A 116 7.60 40.34 -8.87
C ASN A 116 6.67 41.50 -8.47
N ARG A 117 7.26 42.55 -7.88
CA ARG A 117 6.57 43.81 -7.57
C ARG A 117 6.21 44.57 -8.84
#